data_AF-A0A2P6WGE5-F1
#
_entry.id   AF-A0A2P6WGE5-F1
#
_cell.length_a   1.000
_cell.length_b   1.000
_cell.length_c   1.000
_cell.angle_alpha   90.00
_cell.angle_beta   90.00
_cell.angle_gamma   90.00
#
_symmetry.space_group_name_H-M   'P 1'
#
loop_
_entity.id
_entity.type
_entity.pdbx_description
1 polymer ?
#
loop_
_entity_poly.entity_id
_entity_poly.type
_entity_poly.pdbx_seq_one_letter_code
_entity_poly.pdbx_strand_id
1 'polypeptide(L)'
;MKALITTVFLCVSLGLSVPQASAAKPSRASRHRAYARKAAGAGGRSECVTGVGFCVTVPASWQRLGNVFDDLGFVVAEPHSGTDSAGWPQLTVAIIEVPQSKKADGTAGSAPSLDALVERLLTPGRSFTSVETLQRSHLLVNGADAEIVRVKLHDDSNQPEVIEEIALIQGPEGLVYSLALRCVPQEFARLEPIFQKAAHSWRIKDVAVPAPESKPRDDSEKK
;
A
#
# COMPACT_ATOMS: atom_id res chain seq x y z
N MET A 1 10.31 -22.03 -19.07
CA MET A 1 9.22 -21.64 -18.15
C MET A 1 9.22 -20.12 -18.04
N LYS A 2 8.23 -19.45 -18.63
CA LYS A 2 8.07 -17.99 -18.59
C LYS A 2 7.44 -17.63 -17.24
N ALA A 3 8.24 -17.13 -16.30
CA ALA A 3 7.74 -16.70 -15.00
C ALA A 3 7.06 -15.33 -15.16
N LEU A 4 5.79 -15.28 -14.77
CA LEU A 4 4.94 -14.09 -14.80
C LEU A 4 5.45 -13.05 -13.79
N ILE A 5 6.17 -12.03 -14.27
CA ILE A 5 6.16 -10.70 -13.66
C ILE A 5 5.03 -9.94 -14.34
N THR A 6 3.81 -10.40 -14.12
CA THR A 6 2.63 -9.78 -14.70
C THR A 6 1.61 -9.71 -13.59
N THR A 7 1.17 -8.49 -13.29
CA THR A 7 0.10 -8.13 -12.36
C THR A 7 0.55 -7.93 -10.91
N VAL A 8 1.29 -6.86 -10.66
CA VAL A 8 1.21 -6.17 -9.36
C VAL A 8 0.50 -4.86 -9.63
N PHE A 9 -0.50 -4.56 -8.82
CA PHE A 9 -1.46 -3.45 -8.90
C PHE A 9 -2.60 -3.62 -9.92
N LEU A 10 -3.73 -4.16 -9.44
CA LEU A 10 -5.01 -3.43 -9.43
C LEU A 10 -6.09 -4.21 -8.67
N CYS A 11 -6.67 -3.59 -7.64
CA CYS A 11 -7.97 -3.99 -7.12
C CYS A 11 -9.03 -3.71 -8.20
N VAL A 12 -9.63 -4.79 -8.73
CA VAL A 12 -10.75 -4.75 -9.66
C VAL A 12 -12.02 -4.41 -8.87
N SER A 13 -12.61 -3.25 -9.12
CA SER A 13 -13.97 -2.92 -8.69
C SER A 13 -14.97 -3.63 -9.62
N LEU A 14 -15.60 -4.70 -9.12
CA LEU A 14 -16.76 -5.31 -9.75
C LEU A 14 -17.96 -4.37 -9.60
N GLY A 15 -18.32 -3.70 -10.70
CA GLY A 15 -19.53 -2.89 -10.79
C GLY A 15 -20.79 -3.76 -10.78
N LEU A 16 -21.63 -3.58 -9.77
CA LEU A 16 -23.05 -3.93 -9.82
C LEU A 16 -23.86 -2.64 -9.73
N SER A 17 -24.45 -2.24 -10.86
CA SER A 17 -25.41 -1.15 -10.96
C SER A 17 -26.75 -1.56 -10.37
N VAL A 18 -27.32 -0.72 -9.50
CA VAL A 18 -28.71 -0.78 -9.03
C VAL A 18 -29.33 0.62 -9.19
N PRO A 19 -30.60 0.74 -9.61
CA PRO A 19 -31.09 1.95 -10.26
C PRO A 19 -31.45 3.09 -9.29
N GLN A 20 -31.36 4.28 -9.87
CA GLN A 20 -31.76 5.59 -9.38
C GLN A 20 -33.26 5.65 -9.07
N ALA A 21 -33.61 6.09 -7.86
CA ALA A 21 -34.97 6.48 -7.48
C ALA A 21 -35.03 7.97 -7.11
N SER A 22 -36.11 8.59 -7.56
CA SER A 22 -36.30 10.02 -7.74
C SER A 22 -36.51 10.87 -6.47
N ALA A 23 -36.27 12.16 -6.68
CA ALA A 23 -36.47 13.35 -5.86
C ALA A 23 -37.66 13.40 -4.87
N ALA A 24 -37.41 14.04 -3.74
CA ALA A 24 -38.40 14.81 -2.98
C ALA A 24 -37.81 16.17 -2.54
N LYS A 25 -38.64 17.22 -2.67
CA LYS A 25 -38.36 18.66 -2.49
C LYS A 25 -38.31 19.11 -1.00
N PRO A 26 -37.88 20.35 -0.70
CA PRO A 26 -37.19 20.69 0.53
C PRO A 26 -38.14 21.12 1.67
N SER A 27 -37.75 20.85 2.91
CA SER A 27 -38.36 21.43 4.10
C SER A 27 -37.35 22.19 4.95
N ARG A 28 -37.80 23.35 5.41
CA ARG A 28 -37.09 24.43 6.10
C ARG A 28 -36.46 24.01 7.43
N ALA A 29 -35.30 24.62 7.68
CA ALA A 29 -34.83 25.17 8.95
C ALA A 29 -34.97 24.29 10.20
N SER A 30 -33.90 23.56 10.51
CA SER A 30 -33.60 23.15 11.89
C SER A 30 -32.22 23.67 12.27
N ARG A 31 -32.28 24.69 13.12
CA ARG A 31 -31.32 25.18 14.11
C ARG A 31 -29.94 24.51 14.12
N HIS A 32 -28.94 25.37 13.95
CA HIS A 32 -27.55 25.21 14.35
C HIS A 32 -27.41 24.38 15.64
N ARG A 33 -27.09 23.10 15.48
CA ARG A 33 -26.32 22.36 16.45
C ARG A 33 -24.96 22.17 15.82
N ALA A 34 -24.09 23.14 16.05
CA ALA A 34 -22.66 22.98 15.84
C ALA A 34 -22.23 21.79 16.70
N TYR A 35 -22.27 20.59 16.13
CA TYR A 35 -21.36 19.55 16.53
C TYR A 35 -19.99 20.11 16.21
N ALA A 36 -19.36 20.68 17.23
CA ALA A 36 -17.93 20.71 17.33
C ALA A 36 -17.48 19.25 17.11
N ARG A 37 -17.21 18.90 15.85
CA ARG A 37 -16.36 17.77 15.52
C ARG A 37 -15.05 18.12 16.18
N LYS A 38 -14.90 17.62 17.41
CA LYS A 38 -13.64 17.46 18.07
C LYS A 38 -12.75 16.83 17.01
N ALA A 39 -11.84 17.63 16.45
CA ALA A 39 -10.84 17.13 15.52
C ALA A 39 -10.25 15.90 16.21
N ALA A 40 -10.48 14.72 15.64
CA ALA A 40 -9.92 13.49 16.14
C ALA A 40 -8.42 13.76 16.23
N GLY A 41 -7.92 13.85 17.46
CA GLY A 41 -6.53 14.20 17.71
C GLY A 41 -5.64 13.28 16.90
N ALA A 42 -4.52 13.84 16.42
CA ALA A 42 -3.55 13.27 15.50
C ALA A 42 -2.80 12.04 16.06
N GLY A 43 -3.53 11.05 16.57
CA GLY A 43 -3.02 9.77 17.02
C GLY A 43 -2.71 8.88 15.81
N GLY A 44 -1.51 8.32 15.81
CA GLY A 44 -1.16 7.24 14.89
C GLY A 44 -1.36 5.87 15.55
N ARG A 45 -1.66 4.85 14.75
CA ARG A 45 -1.64 3.45 15.17
C ARG A 45 -0.59 2.69 14.37
N SER A 46 0.08 1.73 14.99
CA SER A 46 1.05 0.87 14.31
C SER A 46 0.29 -0.25 13.61
N GLU A 47 0.46 -0.37 12.30
CA GLU A 47 -0.06 -1.47 11.48
C GLU A 47 1.10 -2.25 10.89
N CYS A 48 0.94 -3.56 10.73
CA CYS A 48 2.00 -4.42 10.24
C CYS A 48 1.51 -5.33 9.11
N VAL A 49 2.43 -5.66 8.22
CA VAL A 49 2.32 -6.82 7.33
C VAL A 49 2.51 -8.08 8.18
N THR A 50 1.57 -9.00 8.06
CA THR A 50 1.55 -10.23 8.87
C THR A 50 2.70 -11.16 8.46
N GLY A 51 3.28 -11.90 9.40
CA GLY A 51 4.33 -12.92 9.15
C GLY A 51 5.76 -12.39 8.99
N VAL A 52 5.93 -11.12 8.62
CA VAL A 52 7.23 -10.49 8.30
C VAL A 52 7.60 -9.34 9.24
N GLY A 53 6.64 -8.84 10.03
CA GLY A 53 6.91 -7.83 11.06
C GLY A 53 7.18 -6.42 10.52
N PHE A 54 7.08 -6.19 9.21
CA PHE A 54 7.19 -4.85 8.62
C PHE A 54 5.99 -3.99 9.04
N CYS A 55 6.26 -2.97 9.84
CA CYS A 55 5.25 -2.12 10.44
C CYS A 55 5.45 -0.65 10.09
N VAL A 56 4.34 0.08 9.95
CA VAL A 56 4.31 1.54 9.78
C VAL A 56 3.27 2.17 10.70
N THR A 57 3.36 3.47 10.91
CA THR A 57 2.34 4.26 11.62
C THR A 57 1.36 4.86 10.63
N VAL A 58 0.08 4.57 10.82
CA VAL A 58 -1.02 5.12 10.01
C VAL A 58 -1.95 5.94 10.91
N PRO A 59 -2.78 6.86 10.36
CA PRO A 59 -3.75 7.58 11.17
C PRO A 59 -4.72 6.64 11.89
N ALA A 60 -5.04 6.91 13.15
CA ALA A 60 -5.97 6.08 13.92
C ALA A 60 -7.40 6.12 13.36
N SER A 61 -7.77 7.17 12.63
CA SER A 61 -9.07 7.32 11.97
C SER A 61 -9.19 6.53 10.66
N TRP A 62 -8.08 6.04 10.10
CA TRP A 62 -8.10 5.29 8.84
C TRP A 62 -8.52 3.84 9.08
N GLN A 63 -9.35 3.31 8.20
CA GLN A 63 -9.87 1.96 8.24
C GLN A 63 -8.94 1.01 7.49
N ARG A 64 -8.68 -0.18 8.04
CA ARG A 64 -8.01 -1.27 7.29
C ARG A 64 -9.02 -1.92 6.36
N LEU A 65 -8.74 -1.94 5.07
CA LEU A 65 -9.61 -2.51 4.05
C LEU A 65 -9.35 -4.01 3.85
N GLY A 66 -8.11 -4.46 4.05
CA GLY A 66 -7.75 -5.86 3.94
C GLY A 66 -6.25 -6.07 3.70
N ASN A 67 -5.88 -7.34 3.52
CA ASN A 67 -4.55 -7.73 3.09
C ASN A 67 -4.50 -7.81 1.55
N VAL A 68 -3.31 -7.64 0.99
CA VAL A 68 -3.04 -7.72 -0.45
C VAL A 68 -1.77 -8.53 -0.69
N PHE A 69 -1.55 -8.94 -1.94
CA PHE A 69 -0.35 -9.68 -2.36
C PHE A 69 -0.09 -10.94 -1.52
N ASP A 70 -1.09 -11.81 -1.38
CA ASP A 70 -0.98 -13.06 -0.62
C ASP A 70 -0.46 -12.84 0.81
N ASP A 71 -1.05 -11.87 1.51
CA ASP A 71 -0.70 -11.42 2.87
C ASP A 71 0.67 -10.73 3.02
N LEU A 72 1.40 -10.48 1.93
CA LEU A 72 2.63 -9.67 1.91
C LEU A 72 2.37 -8.16 1.92
N GLY A 73 1.13 -7.73 2.06
CA GLY A 73 0.78 -6.33 2.23
C GLY A 73 -0.60 -6.11 2.82
N PHE A 74 -0.92 -4.84 3.04
CA PHE A 74 -2.24 -4.40 3.48
C PHE A 74 -2.59 -3.03 2.93
N VAL A 75 -3.90 -2.73 2.94
CA VAL A 75 -4.44 -1.42 2.55
C VAL A 75 -5.17 -0.82 3.74
N VAL A 76 -4.86 0.45 4.03
CA VAL A 76 -5.67 1.32 4.89
C VAL A 76 -6.19 2.50 4.09
N ALA A 77 -7.36 3.02 4.46
CA ALA A 77 -7.98 4.11 3.73
C ALA A 77 -8.68 5.10 4.66
N GLU A 78 -8.80 6.33 4.20
CA GLU A 78 -9.58 7.34 4.91
C GLU A 78 -11.08 7.18 4.60
N PRO A 79 -11.91 6.88 5.61
CA PRO A 79 -13.32 6.61 5.37
C PRO A 79 -14.06 7.87 4.91
N HIS A 80 -14.78 7.75 3.80
CA HIS A 80 -15.71 8.78 3.31
C HIS A 80 -17.13 8.23 3.33
N SER A 81 -17.99 8.85 4.14
CA SER A 81 -19.38 8.42 4.28
C SER A 81 -20.14 8.58 2.97
N GLY A 82 -20.80 7.52 2.51
CA GLY A 82 -21.68 7.57 1.33
C GLY A 82 -20.97 7.37 -0.01
N THR A 83 -19.68 7.00 -0.01
CA THR A 83 -18.94 6.61 -1.22
C THR A 83 -18.34 5.22 -1.07
N ASP A 84 -18.08 4.57 -2.21
CA ASP A 84 -17.40 3.28 -2.23
C ASP A 84 -15.93 3.42 -1.82
N SER A 85 -15.42 2.42 -1.08
CA SER A 85 -14.06 2.42 -0.53
C SER A 85 -12.96 2.40 -1.59
N ALA A 86 -13.27 1.95 -2.82
CA ALA A 86 -12.32 2.00 -3.93
C ALA A 86 -11.98 3.45 -4.35
N GLY A 87 -12.87 4.41 -4.06
CA GLY A 87 -12.66 5.83 -4.37
C GLY A 87 -12.05 6.65 -3.22
N TRP A 88 -11.79 6.03 -2.06
CA TRP A 88 -11.20 6.73 -0.92
C TRP A 88 -9.69 6.95 -1.13
N PRO A 89 -9.07 7.91 -0.43
CA PRO A 89 -7.62 7.92 -0.28
C PRO A 89 -7.12 6.65 0.39
N GLN A 90 -6.13 6.00 -0.20
CA GLN A 90 -5.61 4.72 0.26
C GLN A 90 -4.10 4.79 0.45
N LEU A 91 -3.60 4.14 1.50
CA LEU A 91 -2.20 3.84 1.71
C LEU A 91 -2.05 2.33 1.66
N THR A 92 -1.34 1.86 0.65
CA THR A 92 -0.94 0.45 0.51
C THR A 92 0.45 0.30 1.09
N VAL A 93 0.66 -0.76 1.87
CA VAL A 93 1.95 -1.10 2.47
C VAL A 93 2.23 -2.55 2.12
N ALA A 94 3.39 -2.83 1.54
CA ALA A 94 3.70 -4.16 1.04
C ALA A 94 5.19 -4.49 1.13
N ILE A 95 5.49 -5.78 1.02
CA ILE A 95 6.83 -6.30 0.76
C ILE A 95 6.83 -6.88 -0.65
N ILE A 96 7.90 -6.58 -1.38
CA ILE A 96 8.15 -7.06 -2.73
C ILE A 96 9.39 -7.94 -2.64
N GLU A 97 9.23 -9.22 -2.96
CA GLU A 97 10.34 -10.10 -3.24
C GLU A 97 10.86 -9.78 -4.64
N VAL A 98 12.09 -9.29 -4.76
CA VAL A 98 12.65 -8.94 -6.06
C VAL A 98 13.38 -10.15 -6.63
N PRO A 99 12.91 -10.73 -7.75
CA PRO A 99 13.57 -11.89 -8.33
C PRO A 99 15.00 -11.52 -8.74
N GLN A 100 15.96 -12.32 -8.29
CA GLN A 100 17.33 -12.19 -8.76
C GLN A 100 17.40 -12.61 -10.22
N SER A 101 18.12 -11.81 -11.02
CA SER A 101 18.43 -12.20 -12.39
C SER A 101 19.18 -13.53 -12.39
N LYS A 102 19.06 -14.35 -13.44
CA LYS A 102 19.94 -15.53 -13.60
C LYS A 102 21.05 -15.15 -14.56
N LYS A 103 22.30 -15.41 -14.19
CA LYS A 103 23.44 -15.29 -15.10
C LYS A 103 23.41 -16.41 -16.15
N ALA A 104 24.16 -16.23 -17.24
CA ALA A 104 24.22 -17.19 -18.34
C ALA A 104 24.73 -18.58 -17.93
N ASP A 105 25.48 -18.67 -16.84
CA ASP A 105 25.98 -19.91 -16.23
C ASP A 105 24.99 -20.57 -15.25
N GLY A 106 23.77 -20.01 -15.12
CA GLY A 106 22.74 -20.51 -14.21
C GLY A 106 22.88 -20.06 -12.75
N THR A 107 23.90 -19.26 -12.41
CA THR A 107 24.08 -18.71 -11.06
C THR A 107 23.16 -17.51 -10.81
N ALA A 108 22.92 -17.23 -9.52
CA ALA A 108 22.17 -16.05 -9.11
C ALA A 108 22.93 -14.77 -9.50
N GLY A 109 22.28 -13.94 -10.30
CA GLY A 109 22.69 -12.59 -10.63
C GLY A 109 22.32 -11.59 -9.53
N SER A 110 22.67 -10.33 -9.73
CA SER A 110 22.33 -9.28 -8.78
C SER A 110 20.82 -9.01 -8.78
N ALA A 111 20.32 -8.59 -7.62
CA ALA A 111 19.01 -7.97 -7.53
C ALA A 111 19.00 -6.67 -8.37
N PRO A 112 17.87 -6.35 -9.03
CA PRO A 112 17.63 -5.03 -9.61
C PRO A 112 17.86 -3.90 -8.59
N SER A 113 18.38 -2.77 -9.04
CA SER A 113 18.44 -1.54 -8.23
C SER A 113 17.03 -0.97 -8.00
N LEU A 114 16.87 -0.14 -6.96
CA LEU A 114 15.62 0.60 -6.74
C LEU A 114 15.24 1.45 -7.96
N ASP A 115 16.22 2.09 -8.61
CA ASP A 115 16.02 2.81 -9.86
C ASP A 115 15.40 1.94 -10.96
N ALA A 116 15.96 0.75 -11.19
CA ALA A 116 15.43 -0.19 -12.18
C ALA A 116 14.02 -0.71 -11.81
N LEU A 117 13.66 -0.72 -10.52
CA LEU A 117 12.32 -1.04 -10.07
C LEU A 117 11.34 0.11 -10.29
N VAL A 118 11.75 1.35 -10.02
CA VAL A 118 10.96 2.54 -10.34
C VAL A 118 10.65 2.59 -11.83
N GLU A 119 11.65 2.42 -12.70
CA GLU A 119 11.41 2.42 -14.16
C GLU A 119 10.38 1.36 -14.61
N ARG A 120 10.38 0.18 -13.96
CA ARG A 120 9.36 -0.84 -14.21
C ARG A 120 7.98 -0.43 -13.70
N LEU A 121 7.89 0.21 -12.54
CA LEU A 121 6.62 0.73 -11.99
C LEU A 121 6.03 1.82 -12.87
N LEU A 122 6.87 2.66 -13.47
CA LEU A 122 6.45 3.75 -14.34
C LEU A 122 6.06 3.29 -15.75
N THR A 123 6.31 2.03 -16.09
CA THR A 123 5.95 1.50 -17.41
C THR A 123 4.42 1.31 -17.52
N PRO A 124 3.74 1.94 -18.50
CA PRO A 124 2.32 1.75 -18.76
C PRO A 124 1.90 0.28 -18.79
N GLY A 125 0.86 -0.04 -18.01
CA GLY A 125 0.37 -1.39 -17.83
C GLY A 125 -1.09 -1.55 -18.26
N ARG A 126 -1.74 -2.61 -17.78
CA ARG A 126 -3.17 -2.84 -18.03
C ARG A 126 -4.10 -1.85 -17.31
N SER A 127 -3.52 -1.05 -16.41
CA SER A 127 -4.25 -0.36 -15.35
C SER A 127 -4.30 1.16 -15.52
N PHE A 128 -3.49 1.70 -16.43
CA PHE A 128 -3.39 3.12 -16.74
C PHE A 128 -2.78 3.24 -18.14
N THR A 129 -3.19 4.27 -18.86
CA THR A 129 -2.79 4.48 -20.26
C THR A 129 -1.59 5.41 -20.37
N SER A 130 -1.39 6.28 -19.40
CA SER A 130 -0.16 7.04 -19.24
C SER A 130 0.19 7.32 -17.78
N VAL A 131 1.49 7.58 -17.56
CA VAL A 131 2.08 7.98 -16.29
C VAL A 131 2.89 9.24 -16.52
N GLU A 132 2.62 10.27 -15.72
CA GLU A 132 3.43 11.48 -15.67
C GLU A 132 4.17 11.55 -14.34
N THR A 133 5.51 11.48 -14.38
CA THR A 133 6.33 11.66 -13.17
C THR A 133 6.36 13.13 -12.79
N LEU A 134 5.78 13.46 -11.63
CA LEU A 134 5.75 14.82 -11.09
C LEU A 134 6.98 15.13 -10.25
N GLN A 135 7.46 14.15 -9.50
CA GLN A 135 8.61 14.28 -8.63
C GLN A 135 9.29 12.93 -8.45
N ARG A 136 10.61 12.97 -8.28
CA ARG A 136 11.41 11.81 -7.90
C ARG A 136 12.54 12.26 -6.99
N SER A 137 12.80 11.47 -5.95
CA SER A 137 13.88 11.75 -5.00
C SER A 137 14.47 10.45 -4.46
N HIS A 138 15.77 10.44 -4.28
CA HIS A 138 16.50 9.42 -3.55
C HIS A 138 16.88 9.98 -2.17
N LEU A 139 16.61 9.22 -1.11
CA LEU A 139 16.93 9.59 0.27
C LEU A 139 17.21 8.36 1.14
N LEU A 140 17.80 8.60 2.31
CA LEU A 140 17.93 7.61 3.38
C LEU A 140 16.75 7.74 4.35
N VAL A 141 15.94 6.68 4.48
CA VAL A 141 14.83 6.60 5.45
C VAL A 141 15.17 5.57 6.51
N ASN A 142 15.36 6.01 7.75
CA ASN A 142 15.79 5.17 8.87
C ASN A 142 17.07 4.35 8.57
N GLY A 143 17.99 4.95 7.80
CA GLY A 143 19.28 4.34 7.43
C GLY A 143 19.22 3.36 6.25
N ALA A 144 18.05 3.14 5.63
CA ALA A 144 17.91 2.38 4.40
C ALA A 144 17.75 3.31 3.19
N ASP A 145 18.34 2.93 2.05
CA ASP A 145 18.15 3.64 0.78
C ASP A 145 16.69 3.55 0.34
N ALA A 146 16.15 4.66 -0.14
CA ALA A 146 14.78 4.75 -0.59
C ALA A 146 14.62 5.64 -1.83
N GLU A 147 13.89 5.14 -2.83
CA GLU A 147 13.38 5.93 -3.94
C GLU A 147 11.94 6.33 -3.65
N ILE A 148 11.67 7.63 -3.61
CA ILE A 148 10.31 8.17 -3.55
C ILE A 148 9.96 8.80 -4.89
N VAL A 149 8.87 8.34 -5.50
CA VAL A 149 8.36 8.85 -6.78
C VAL A 149 6.90 9.25 -6.62
N ARG A 150 6.57 10.43 -7.15
CA ARG A 150 5.21 10.93 -7.26
C ARG A 150 4.81 10.93 -8.72
N VAL A 151 3.69 10.30 -9.01
CA VAL A 151 3.15 10.19 -10.35
C VAL A 151 1.72 10.67 -10.43
N LYS A 152 1.36 11.17 -11.59
CA LYS A 152 -0.02 11.35 -12.01
C LYS A 152 -0.38 10.23 -12.97
N LEU A 153 -1.46 9.53 -12.68
CA LEU A 153 -1.97 8.41 -13.45
C LEU A 153 -3.20 8.85 -14.24
N HIS A 154 -3.21 8.50 -15.52
CA HIS A 154 -4.34 8.72 -16.42
C HIS A 154 -4.89 7.38 -16.90
N ASP A 155 -6.22 7.27 -16.94
CA ASP A 155 -6.94 6.14 -17.52
C ASP A 155 -7.84 6.67 -18.65
N ASP A 156 -8.01 5.87 -19.70
CA ASP A 156 -8.87 6.15 -20.85
C ASP A 156 -10.36 6.01 -20.50
N SER A 157 -10.68 5.47 -19.32
CA SER A 157 -12.05 5.15 -18.88
C SER A 157 -12.86 6.34 -18.31
N ASN A 158 -12.44 7.58 -18.57
CA ASN A 158 -13.10 8.81 -18.09
C ASN A 158 -13.20 8.89 -16.54
N GLN A 159 -12.34 8.13 -15.86
CA GLN A 159 -12.20 8.16 -14.40
C GLN A 159 -11.45 9.44 -13.97
N PRO A 160 -11.66 9.89 -12.72
CA PRO A 160 -10.89 11.00 -12.18
C PRO A 160 -9.39 10.70 -12.26
N GLU A 161 -8.61 11.72 -12.58
CA GLU A 161 -7.15 11.65 -12.47
C GLU A 161 -6.76 11.29 -11.03
N VAL A 162 -5.68 10.53 -10.89
CA VAL A 162 -5.18 10.08 -9.60
C VAL A 162 -3.71 10.45 -9.45
N ILE A 163 -3.34 10.87 -8.24
CA ILE A 163 -1.95 10.95 -7.82
C ILE A 163 -1.60 9.70 -7.02
N GLU A 164 -0.44 9.13 -7.32
CA GLU A 164 0.17 8.08 -6.51
C GLU A 164 1.58 8.51 -6.09
N GLU A 165 1.85 8.49 -4.78
CA GLU A 165 3.18 8.72 -4.23
C GLU A 165 3.69 7.42 -3.62
N ILE A 166 4.82 6.94 -4.13
CA ILE A 166 5.35 5.60 -3.88
C ILE A 166 6.73 5.74 -3.25
N ALA A 167 6.97 5.05 -2.14
CA ALA A 167 8.28 4.81 -1.57
C ALA A 167 8.67 3.36 -1.82
N LEU A 168 9.83 3.14 -2.42
CA LEU A 168 10.52 1.85 -2.42
C LEU A 168 11.73 1.96 -1.51
N ILE A 169 11.78 1.14 -0.46
CA ILE A 169 12.81 1.17 0.58
C ILE A 169 13.57 -0.16 0.50
N GLN A 170 14.89 -0.09 0.41
CA GLN A 170 15.74 -1.26 0.36
C GLN A 170 15.63 -2.09 1.64
N GLY A 171 15.17 -3.34 1.51
CA GLY A 171 15.16 -4.33 2.57
C GLY A 171 16.35 -5.29 2.51
N PRO A 172 16.48 -6.18 3.50
CA PRO A 172 17.50 -7.23 3.50
C PRO A 172 17.20 -8.29 2.43
N GLU A 173 18.21 -9.06 2.05
CA GLU A 173 18.07 -10.31 1.27
C GLU A 173 17.27 -10.19 -0.05
N GLY A 174 17.29 -9.02 -0.70
CA GLY A 174 16.55 -8.80 -1.96
C GLY A 174 15.07 -8.48 -1.77
N LEU A 175 14.64 -8.19 -0.54
CA LEU A 175 13.33 -7.61 -0.26
C LEU A 175 13.34 -6.11 -0.54
N VAL A 176 12.21 -5.61 -0.99
CA VAL A 176 11.92 -4.17 -1.05
C VAL A 176 10.63 -3.92 -0.30
N TYR A 177 10.68 -2.97 0.64
CA TYR A 177 9.49 -2.50 1.31
C TYR A 177 8.86 -1.38 0.51
N SER A 178 7.54 -1.43 0.35
CA SER A 178 6.80 -0.47 -0.45
C SER A 178 5.70 0.19 0.36
N LEU A 179 5.58 1.51 0.21
CA LEU A 179 4.42 2.28 0.61
C LEU A 179 3.90 3.02 -0.61
N ALA A 180 2.58 3.04 -0.83
CA ALA A 180 1.96 3.78 -1.93
C ALA A 180 0.71 4.51 -1.44
N LEU A 181 0.74 5.85 -1.47
CA LEU A 181 -0.42 6.71 -1.19
C LEU A 181 -1.11 7.05 -2.51
N ARG A 182 -2.37 6.64 -2.65
CA ARG A 182 -3.22 6.92 -3.81
C ARG A 182 -4.35 7.87 -3.41
N CYS A 183 -4.52 8.98 -4.12
CA CYS A 183 -5.59 9.96 -3.87
C CYS A 183 -5.88 10.85 -5.09
N VAL A 184 -6.99 11.61 -5.05
CA VAL A 184 -7.26 12.62 -6.07
C VAL A 184 -6.33 13.84 -5.90
N PRO A 185 -5.97 14.56 -6.97
CA PRO A 185 -5.00 15.66 -6.91
C PRO A 185 -5.30 16.73 -5.85
N GLN A 186 -6.58 17.05 -5.64
CA GLN A 186 -7.01 18.10 -4.69
C GLN A 186 -6.73 17.73 -3.23
N GLU A 187 -6.61 16.45 -2.92
CA GLU A 187 -6.35 15.96 -1.57
C GLU A 187 -4.87 15.74 -1.27
N PHE A 188 -4.03 15.69 -2.31
CA PHE A 188 -2.63 15.32 -2.17
C PHE A 188 -1.91 16.16 -1.11
N ALA A 189 -2.05 17.49 -1.15
CA ALA A 189 -1.35 18.40 -0.22
C ALA A 189 -1.68 18.14 1.27
N ARG A 190 -2.89 17.65 1.60
CA ARG A 190 -3.24 17.31 2.99
C ARG A 190 -2.76 15.91 3.40
N LEU A 191 -2.56 15.02 2.41
CA LEU A 191 -2.24 13.61 2.60
C LEU A 191 -0.74 13.33 2.54
N GLU A 192 0.04 14.15 1.84
CA GLU A 192 1.50 14.04 1.75
C GLU A 192 2.16 13.93 3.14
N PRO A 193 1.81 14.74 4.17
CA PRO A 193 2.38 14.56 5.51
C PRO A 193 2.06 13.19 6.15
N ILE A 194 0.93 12.57 5.78
CA ILE A 194 0.57 11.22 6.27
C ILE A 194 1.49 10.18 5.63
N PHE A 195 1.71 10.26 4.32
CA PHE A 195 2.65 9.40 3.62
C PHE A 195 4.07 9.54 4.17
N GLN A 196 4.55 10.78 4.31
CA GLN A 196 5.88 11.05 4.85
C GLN A 196 6.04 10.48 6.26
N LYS A 197 5.03 10.65 7.13
CA LYS A 197 5.04 10.06 8.47
C LYS A 197 5.05 8.54 8.43
N ALA A 198 4.24 7.91 7.57
CA ALA A 198 4.20 6.46 7.42
C ALA A 198 5.56 5.92 6.98
N ALA A 199 6.14 6.52 5.94
CA ALA A 199 7.47 6.19 5.44
C ALA A 199 8.50 6.33 6.56
N HIS A 200 8.62 7.46 7.25
CA HIS A 200 9.65 7.63 8.30
C HIS A 200 9.41 6.79 9.57
N SER A 201 8.21 6.26 9.76
CA SER A 201 7.88 5.42 10.92
C SER A 201 8.10 3.93 10.71
N TRP A 202 8.59 3.53 9.53
CA TRP A 202 8.76 2.13 9.19
C TRP A 202 9.76 1.44 10.13
N ARG A 203 9.46 0.19 10.50
CA ARG A 203 10.31 -0.66 11.33
C ARG A 203 10.01 -2.14 11.13
N ILE A 204 10.96 -2.99 11.46
CA ILE A 204 10.75 -4.44 11.56
C ILE A 204 10.54 -4.80 13.03
N LYS A 205 9.45 -5.49 13.34
CA LYS A 205 9.27 -6.16 14.63
C LYS A 205 9.79 -7.59 14.50
N ASP A 206 10.51 -8.04 15.52
CA ASP A 206 10.86 -9.45 15.64
C ASP A 206 9.57 -10.29 15.68
N VAL A 207 9.36 -11.09 14.64
CA VAL A 207 8.28 -12.06 14.60
C VAL A 207 8.76 -13.28 15.37
N ALA A 208 8.20 -13.53 16.55
CA ALA A 208 8.51 -14.73 17.30
C ALA A 208 8.10 -15.97 16.48
N VAL A 209 9.09 -16.77 16.07
CA VAL A 209 8.82 -18.09 15.47
C VAL A 209 8.18 -18.96 16.55
N PRO A 210 6.96 -19.48 16.36
CA PRO A 210 6.37 -20.39 17.33
C PRO A 210 7.30 -21.60 17.48
N ALA A 211 7.66 -21.92 18.72
CA ALA A 211 8.56 -23.02 19.03
C ALA A 211 8.02 -24.31 18.38
N PRO A 212 8.87 -25.14 17.76
CA PRO A 212 8.43 -26.39 17.19
C PRO A 212 7.77 -27.24 18.29
N GLU A 213 6.54 -27.68 18.06
CA GLU A 213 5.88 -28.64 18.94
C GLU A 213 6.79 -29.86 19.12
N SER A 214 7.36 -29.98 20.31
CA SER A 214 8.10 -31.18 20.70
C SER A 214 7.12 -32.34 20.72
N LYS A 215 7.17 -33.19 19.68
CA LYS A 215 6.48 -34.48 19.71
C LYS A 215 6.95 -35.25 20.96
N PRO A 216 6.05 -35.86 21.73
CA PRO A 216 6.45 -36.73 22.83
C PRO A 216 7.36 -37.83 22.29
N ARG A 217 8.52 -38.04 22.91
CA ARG A 217 9.33 -39.24 22.69
C ARG A 217 8.50 -40.43 23.18
N ASP A 218 8.15 -41.30 22.24
CA ASP A 218 7.60 -42.62 22.53
C ASP A 218 8.74 -43.52 22.99
N ASP A 219 8.98 -43.55 24.31
CA ASP A 219 9.87 -44.51 24.95
C ASP A 219 9.14 -45.85 25.07
N SER A 220 9.03 -46.57 23.95
CA SER A 220 8.49 -47.92 23.90
C SER A 220 9.50 -48.89 23.27
N GLU A 221 10.64 -49.10 23.93
CA GLU A 221 11.46 -50.28 23.69
C GLU A 221 11.81 -50.95 25.02
N LYS A 222 10.90 -51.84 25.47
CA LYS A 222 11.20 -52.83 26.50
C LYS A 222 10.28 -54.05 26.39
N LYS A 223 10.64 -55.00 25.53
CA LYS A 223 10.70 -56.43 25.87
C LYS A 223 11.25 -57.29 24.75
#